data_AF-A0A8S9R4A6-F1
#
_entry.id   AF-A0A8S9R4A6-F1
#
_cell.length_a   1.000
_cell.length_b   1.000
_cell.length_c   1.000
_cell.angle_alpha   90.00
_cell.angle_beta   90.00
_cell.angle_gamma   90.00
#
_symmetry.space_group_name_H-M   'P 1'
#
loop_
_entity.id
_entity.type
_entity.pdbx_description
1 polymer ?
#
loop_
_entity_poly.entity_id
_entity_poly.type
_entity_poly.pdbx_seq_one_letter_code
_entity_poly.pdbx_strand_id
1 'polypeptide(L)'
;MSYCGLSVNSDATTASTEFSPQVRRVKLEKQSEIRIHVTQISPLKLRVLHGQVEIFGSELPRNVWLTFPPLQQFAVFTWYGATLEIDGVTEADNTSVETPMVSYLSVHNSLQVQRHRVTSSTRDYVSSQGPRVIIVGDSDSGKSTLAKMLLSWAAKDGCKPTFVDLNIGQSSITIPGTIAATSVEMPVDPVEGLPLHKALVHYFGHTTATNNLKLYKYLVEELARELEAEFAIKAESRRSGMVIDTMGWTSGLGYQLLLHAIRTFNASLVIVLGQETELVYDLNKAFKFKKNVQILNLERSSGVFSRYSDFRKMLRNNSIQVNYF
;
A
#
# COMPACT_ATOMS: atom_id res chain seq x y z
N MET A 1 -40.71 -35.11 63.06
CA MET A 1 -39.47 -34.58 62.43
C MET A 1 -39.92 -33.79 61.21
N SER A 2 -40.23 -32.52 61.38
CA SER A 2 -39.36 -31.35 61.12
C SER A 2 -39.02 -31.14 59.64
N TYR A 3 -39.57 -30.04 59.15
CA TYR A 3 -39.16 -29.19 58.03
C TYR A 3 -37.66 -29.20 57.72
N CYS A 4 -37.31 -29.16 56.43
CA CYS A 4 -36.60 -28.00 55.85
C CYS A 4 -36.60 -28.07 54.31
N GLY A 5 -37.02 -26.98 53.69
CA GLY A 5 -36.97 -26.79 52.24
C GLY A 5 -35.54 -26.52 51.76
N LEU A 6 -35.21 -27.07 50.59
CA LEU A 6 -34.00 -26.72 49.85
C LEU A 6 -34.36 -25.63 48.84
N SER A 7 -33.90 -24.41 49.14
CA SER A 7 -33.88 -23.25 48.27
C SER A 7 -33.00 -23.53 47.04
N VAL A 8 -33.56 -23.28 45.87
CA VAL A 8 -32.84 -23.21 44.60
C VAL A 8 -31.98 -21.95 44.63
N ASN A 9 -30.66 -22.09 44.75
CA ASN A 9 -29.73 -20.99 44.52
C ASN A 9 -29.70 -20.68 43.02
N SER A 10 -30.40 -19.62 42.63
CA SER A 10 -30.26 -18.95 41.34
C SER A 10 -29.22 -17.85 41.45
N ASP A 11 -27.95 -18.18 41.37
CA ASP A 11 -26.88 -17.22 41.10
C ASP A 11 -26.09 -17.70 39.87
N ALA A 12 -26.75 -17.63 38.72
CA ALA A 12 -26.04 -17.54 37.45
C ALA A 12 -25.64 -16.08 37.25
N THR A 13 -24.54 -15.68 37.88
CA THR A 13 -23.86 -14.43 37.55
C THR A 13 -23.41 -14.54 36.10
N THR A 14 -24.22 -13.99 35.20
CA THR A 14 -23.80 -13.69 33.84
C THR A 14 -22.70 -12.65 33.97
N ALA A 15 -21.46 -13.11 33.95
CA ALA A 15 -20.32 -12.24 33.77
C ALA A 15 -20.42 -11.65 32.37
N SER A 16 -21.16 -10.55 32.26
CA SER A 16 -20.93 -9.57 31.22
C SER A 16 -19.48 -9.10 31.41
N THR A 17 -18.57 -9.62 30.60
CA THR A 17 -17.26 -9.03 30.42
C THR A 17 -17.48 -7.62 29.89
N GLU A 18 -17.59 -6.66 30.81
CA GLU A 18 -17.49 -5.26 30.51
C GLU A 18 -16.14 -5.06 29.82
N PHE A 19 -16.15 -4.86 28.50
CA PHE A 19 -15.01 -4.33 27.77
C PHE A 19 -14.83 -2.89 28.24
N SER A 20 -14.17 -2.71 29.38
CA SER A 20 -13.67 -1.39 29.78
C SER A 20 -12.74 -0.89 28.67
N PRO A 21 -13.02 0.26 28.05
CA PRO A 21 -12.21 0.75 26.94
C PRO A 21 -10.77 0.96 27.44
N GLN A 22 -9.82 0.22 26.86
CA GLN A 22 -8.39 0.39 27.14
C GLN A 22 -7.88 1.58 26.35
N VAL A 23 -8.36 2.77 26.71
CA VAL A 23 -7.93 4.01 26.08
C VAL A 23 -6.53 4.34 26.57
N ARG A 24 -5.55 4.30 25.67
CA ARG A 24 -4.19 4.74 25.95
C ARG A 24 -3.78 5.90 25.06
N ARG A 25 -2.92 6.76 25.59
CA ARG A 25 -2.34 7.89 24.86
C ARG A 25 -0.92 7.55 24.46
N VAL A 26 -0.58 7.91 23.23
CA VAL A 26 0.77 7.75 22.68
C VAL A 26 1.26 9.10 22.21
N LYS A 27 2.41 9.53 22.74
CA LYS A 27 3.11 10.72 22.25
C LYS A 27 4.15 10.27 21.23
N LEU A 28 4.13 10.90 20.06
CA LEU A 28 5.11 10.71 19.01
C LEU A 28 5.99 11.95 18.92
N GLU A 29 7.31 11.73 18.92
CA GLU A 29 8.29 12.78 18.69
C GLU A 29 8.39 13.08 17.18
N LYS A 30 9.07 14.17 16.83
CA LYS A 30 9.30 14.56 15.43
C LYS A 30 9.94 13.42 14.64
N GLN A 31 9.44 13.15 13.43
CA GLN A 31 9.95 12.13 12.50
C GLN A 31 9.94 10.71 13.10
N SER A 32 8.94 10.40 13.91
CA SER A 32 8.70 9.07 14.46
C SER A 32 7.36 8.50 14.01
N GLU A 33 7.21 7.19 14.16
CA GLU A 33 5.98 6.46 13.91
C GLU A 33 5.64 5.54 15.08
N ILE A 34 4.35 5.24 15.24
CA ILE A 34 3.90 4.02 15.93
C ILE A 34 3.49 2.98 14.89
N ARG A 35 4.02 1.78 15.02
CA ARG A 35 3.66 0.61 14.20
C ARG A 35 2.60 -0.18 14.94
N ILE A 36 1.51 -0.51 14.28
CA ILE A 36 0.33 -1.10 14.91
C ILE A 36 -0.09 -2.36 14.17
N HIS A 37 -0.30 -3.43 14.93
CA HIS A 37 -0.99 -4.64 14.52
C HIS A 37 -2.36 -4.68 15.16
N VAL A 38 -3.40 -4.53 14.35
CA VAL A 38 -4.76 -4.77 14.80
C VAL A 38 -4.94 -6.27 14.96
N THR A 39 -5.63 -6.67 16.04
CA THR A 39 -5.89 -8.08 16.31
C THR A 39 -6.70 -8.74 15.19
N GLN A 40 -6.74 -10.07 15.17
CA GLN A 40 -7.48 -10.83 14.16
C GLN A 40 -9.00 -10.75 14.30
N ILE A 41 -9.52 -10.28 15.44
CA ILE A 41 -10.94 -10.39 15.79
C ILE A 41 -11.56 -9.03 16.11
N SER A 42 -10.88 -8.20 16.90
CA SER A 42 -11.43 -6.91 17.32
C SER A 42 -10.81 -5.75 16.54
N PRO A 43 -11.64 -4.77 16.11
CA PRO A 43 -11.13 -3.55 15.49
C PRO A 43 -10.38 -2.69 16.50
N LEU A 44 -9.62 -1.71 15.99
CA LEU A 44 -8.91 -0.71 16.79
C LEU A 44 -9.45 0.68 16.47
N LYS A 45 -9.72 1.49 17.49
CA LYS A 45 -10.06 2.91 17.29
C LYS A 45 -8.84 3.78 17.55
N LEU A 46 -8.63 4.79 16.71
CA LEU A 46 -7.55 5.75 16.86
C LEU A 46 -8.02 7.15 16.50
N ARG A 47 -7.58 8.16 17.27
CA ARG A 47 -7.77 9.59 16.95
C ARG A 47 -6.53 10.41 17.25
N VAL A 48 -6.40 11.54 16.55
CA VAL A 48 -5.34 12.52 16.78
C VAL A 48 -5.84 13.59 17.74
N LEU A 49 -5.16 13.77 18.88
CA LEU A 49 -5.47 14.83 19.84
C LEU A 49 -4.71 16.13 19.50
N HIS A 50 -3.41 16.01 19.24
CA HIS A 50 -2.53 17.14 18.95
C HIS A 50 -1.54 16.80 17.83
N GLY A 51 -1.09 17.81 17.10
CA GLY A 51 -0.12 17.66 16.01
C GLY A 51 -0.76 17.19 14.70
N GLN A 52 0.07 16.68 13.79
CA GLN A 52 -0.36 16.10 12.52
C GLN A 52 0.30 14.74 12.36
N VAL A 53 -0.47 13.79 11.85
CA VAL A 53 0.02 12.45 11.52
C VAL A 53 -0.52 12.03 10.17
N GLU A 54 0.17 11.08 9.55
CA GLU A 54 -0.26 10.44 8.32
C GLU A 54 -0.15 8.92 8.40
N ILE A 55 -1.05 8.24 7.68
CA ILE A 55 -0.98 6.80 7.39
C ILE A 55 -0.95 6.69 5.87
N PHE A 56 0.07 6.01 5.33
CA PHE A 56 0.26 5.87 3.87
C PHE A 56 0.23 7.20 3.09
N GLY A 57 0.74 8.28 3.69
CA GLY A 57 0.76 9.63 3.10
C GLY A 57 -0.56 10.41 3.22
N SER A 58 -1.59 9.83 3.84
CA SER A 58 -2.89 10.46 4.07
C SER A 58 -2.96 11.04 5.48
N GLU A 59 -3.17 12.35 5.56
CA GLU A 59 -3.25 13.09 6.83
C GLU A 59 -4.55 12.75 7.57
N LEU A 60 -4.44 12.45 8.87
CA LEU A 60 -5.61 12.11 9.68
C LEU A 60 -6.29 13.36 10.27
N PRO A 61 -7.63 13.42 10.28
CA PRO A 61 -8.36 14.51 10.92
C PRO A 61 -8.19 14.49 12.45
N ARG A 62 -8.13 15.69 13.05
CA ARG A 62 -8.05 15.85 14.51
C ARG A 62 -9.38 15.57 15.18
N ASN A 63 -9.33 14.98 16.37
CA ASN A 63 -10.47 14.70 17.25
C ASN A 63 -11.56 13.82 16.64
N VAL A 64 -11.27 13.12 15.54
CA VAL A 64 -12.18 12.16 14.90
C VAL A 64 -11.68 10.75 15.18
N TRP A 65 -12.57 9.89 15.66
CA TRP A 65 -12.28 8.46 15.84
C TRP A 65 -12.38 7.74 14.51
N LEU A 66 -11.27 7.14 14.09
CA LEU A 66 -11.21 6.21 12.97
C LEU A 66 -11.20 4.77 13.51
N THR A 67 -11.98 3.88 12.90
CA THR A 67 -12.06 2.47 13.30
C THR A 67 -11.36 1.61 12.26
N PHE A 68 -10.21 1.06 12.62
CA PHE A 68 -9.41 0.19 11.78
C PHE A 68 -9.90 -1.26 11.95
N PRO A 69 -10.28 -1.94 10.86
CA PRO A 69 -10.79 -3.31 10.95
C PRO A 69 -9.71 -4.30 11.40
N PRO A 70 -10.12 -5.50 11.84
CA PRO A 70 -9.20 -6.58 12.19
C PRO A 70 -8.18 -6.87 11.09
N LEU A 71 -7.04 -7.45 11.48
CA LEU A 71 -5.93 -7.87 10.60
C LEU A 71 -5.13 -6.75 9.93
N GLN A 72 -5.53 -5.48 10.10
CA GLN A 72 -4.77 -4.37 9.53
C GLN A 72 -3.41 -4.20 10.21
N GLN A 73 -2.42 -3.92 9.37
CA GLN A 73 -1.05 -3.60 9.77
C GLN A 73 -0.68 -2.26 9.13
N PHE A 74 -0.39 -1.27 9.95
CA PHE A 74 -0.06 0.08 9.49
C PHE A 74 0.88 0.79 10.45
N ALA A 75 1.46 1.88 9.98
CA ALA A 75 2.25 2.80 10.79
C ALA A 75 1.60 4.19 10.75
N VAL A 76 1.52 4.85 11.91
CA VAL A 76 1.07 6.23 12.05
C VAL A 76 2.30 7.09 12.24
N PHE A 77 2.66 7.86 11.21
CA PHE A 77 3.89 8.65 11.17
C PHE A 77 3.61 10.13 11.43
N THR A 78 4.56 10.86 12.03
CA THR A 78 4.49 12.32 12.19
C THR A 78 5.76 13.04 11.73
N TRP A 79 5.59 14.09 10.94
CA TRP A 79 6.69 14.98 10.54
C TRP A 79 7.14 15.94 11.63
N TYR A 80 6.24 16.29 12.57
CA TYR A 80 6.42 17.43 13.50
C TYR A 80 6.19 17.07 14.98
N GLY A 81 5.75 15.86 15.27
CA GLY A 81 5.33 15.44 16.60
C GLY A 81 3.81 15.46 16.74
N ALA A 82 3.27 14.51 17.49
CA ALA A 82 1.83 14.35 17.66
C ALA A 82 1.47 13.65 18.97
N THR A 83 0.20 13.73 19.35
CA THR A 83 -0.36 12.91 20.43
C THR A 83 -1.60 12.21 19.91
N LEU A 84 -1.58 10.89 20.03
CA LEU A 84 -2.62 9.98 19.60
C LEU A 84 -3.37 9.46 20.82
N GLU A 85 -4.63 9.11 20.61
CA GLU A 85 -5.40 8.31 21.54
C GLU A 85 -5.88 7.05 20.81
N ILE A 86 -5.63 5.90 21.44
CA ILE A 86 -5.89 4.58 20.90
C ILE A 86 -6.84 3.88 21.85
N ASP A 87 -7.95 3.38 21.33
CA ASP A 87 -8.96 2.61 22.07
C ASP A 87 -9.08 1.21 21.47
N GLY A 88 -8.72 0.21 22.27
CA GLY A 88 -8.74 -1.20 21.89
C GLY A 88 -7.40 -1.91 22.12
N VAL A 89 -7.47 -3.24 22.01
CA VAL A 89 -6.30 -4.12 22.13
C VAL A 89 -5.60 -4.22 20.78
N THR A 90 -4.27 -4.21 20.82
CA THR A 90 -3.38 -4.46 19.68
C THR A 90 -2.71 -5.81 19.86
N GLU A 91 -2.42 -6.50 18.76
CA GLU A 91 -1.59 -7.72 18.83
C GLU A 91 -0.14 -7.35 19.14
N ALA A 92 0.33 -6.25 18.56
CA ALA A 92 1.60 -5.62 18.85
C ALA A 92 1.52 -4.15 18.48
N ASP A 93 2.19 -3.30 19.24
CA ASP A 93 2.56 -1.97 18.78
C ASP A 93 3.87 -1.50 19.40
N ASN A 94 4.58 -0.67 18.64
CA ASN A 94 5.82 -0.07 19.11
C ASN A 94 6.11 1.23 18.39
N THR A 95 6.68 2.20 19.11
CA THR A 95 7.18 3.45 18.51
C THR A 95 8.57 3.26 17.93
N SER A 96 8.88 3.95 16.84
CA SER A 96 10.21 3.97 16.23
C SER A 96 10.54 5.33 15.66
N VAL A 97 11.81 5.73 15.78
CA VAL A 97 12.40 6.92 15.13
C VAL A 97 13.17 6.55 13.85
N GLU A 98 13.44 5.26 13.66
CA GLU A 98 14.17 4.75 12.49
C GLU A 98 13.20 4.50 11.35
N THR A 99 13.05 5.50 10.48
CA THR A 99 12.13 5.46 9.35
C THR A 99 12.80 5.93 8.06
N PRO A 100 12.51 5.29 6.91
CA PRO A 100 13.00 5.73 5.60
C PRO A 100 12.16 6.88 5.01
N MET A 101 11.29 7.52 5.80
CA MET A 101 10.28 8.46 5.30
C MET A 101 10.87 9.68 4.59
N VAL A 102 12.01 10.19 5.07
CA VAL A 102 12.72 11.31 4.40
C VAL A 102 13.17 10.93 2.99
N SER A 103 13.68 9.71 2.82
CA SER A 103 14.10 9.19 1.52
C SER A 103 12.89 9.02 0.58
N TYR A 104 11.77 8.52 1.10
CA TYR A 104 10.54 8.37 0.32
C TYR A 104 9.96 9.72 -0.11
N LEU A 105 9.96 10.71 0.79
CA LEU A 105 9.53 12.08 0.48
C LEU A 105 10.45 12.75 -0.57
N SER A 106 11.76 12.52 -0.50
CA SER A 106 12.72 13.02 -1.50
C SER A 106 12.43 12.48 -2.91
N VAL A 107 12.05 11.19 -3.00
CA VAL A 107 11.61 10.57 -4.25
C VAL A 107 10.34 11.24 -4.76
N HIS A 108 9.32 11.40 -3.90
CA HIS A 108 8.09 12.11 -4.28
C HIS A 108 8.37 13.51 -4.82
N ASN A 109 9.17 14.31 -4.12
CA ASN A 109 9.54 15.66 -4.55
C ASN A 109 10.21 15.66 -5.94
N SER A 110 11.09 14.69 -6.19
CA SER A 110 11.75 14.53 -7.49
C SER A 110 10.76 14.17 -8.61
N LEU A 111 9.79 13.30 -8.32
CA LEU A 111 8.71 12.95 -9.25
C LEU A 111 7.79 14.14 -9.50
N GLN A 112 7.49 14.94 -8.48
CA GLN A 112 6.64 16.12 -8.59
C GLN A 112 7.26 17.19 -9.49
N VAL A 113 8.58 17.42 -9.39
CA VAL A 113 9.31 18.27 -10.32
C VAL A 113 9.17 17.77 -11.77
N GLN A 114 9.23 16.44 -12.00
CA GLN A 114 9.01 15.88 -13.33
C GLN A 114 7.59 16.11 -13.84
N ARG A 115 6.57 15.90 -13.00
CA ARG A 115 5.15 16.18 -13.33
C ARG A 115 4.93 17.64 -13.72
N HIS A 116 5.50 18.59 -12.98
CA HIS A 116 5.41 20.01 -13.32
C HIS A 116 6.08 20.34 -14.67
N ARG A 117 7.27 19.78 -14.94
CA ARG A 117 7.97 19.96 -16.22
C ARG A 117 7.12 19.51 -17.40
N VAL A 118 6.51 18.32 -17.33
CA VAL A 118 5.71 17.78 -18.45
C VAL A 118 4.34 18.44 -18.57
N THR A 119 3.81 19.03 -17.49
CA THR A 119 2.57 19.82 -17.54
C THR A 119 2.78 21.13 -18.30
N SER A 120 3.96 21.74 -18.19
CA SER A 120 4.34 22.92 -18.98
C SER A 120 4.67 22.62 -20.45
N SER A 121 4.85 21.33 -20.78
CA SER A 121 5.16 20.88 -22.14
C SER A 121 3.89 20.73 -22.98
N THR A 122 3.77 21.53 -24.04
CA THR A 122 2.69 21.44 -25.05
C THR A 122 3.12 20.70 -26.33
N ARG A 123 4.37 20.22 -26.38
CA ARG A 123 5.07 19.81 -27.62
C ARG A 123 4.96 18.30 -27.91
N ASP A 124 3.75 17.73 -27.88
CA ASP A 124 3.41 16.33 -28.25
C ASP A 124 3.30 15.30 -27.11
N TYR A 125 2.56 14.21 -27.36
CA TYR A 125 2.15 13.18 -26.38
C TYR A 125 3.32 12.68 -25.50
N VAL A 126 4.43 12.30 -26.12
CA VAL A 126 5.62 11.74 -25.46
C VAL A 126 6.26 12.75 -24.50
N SER A 127 6.31 14.04 -24.89
CA SER A 127 6.88 15.10 -24.06
C SER A 127 6.00 15.49 -22.86
N SER A 128 4.72 15.12 -22.91
CA SER A 128 3.73 15.38 -21.86
C SER A 128 3.53 14.21 -20.89
N GLN A 129 4.31 13.14 -21.02
CA GLN A 129 4.18 11.92 -20.23
C GLN A 129 4.78 12.10 -18.83
N GLY A 130 3.96 11.91 -17.80
CA GLY A 130 4.40 11.88 -16.40
C GLY A 130 5.28 10.68 -16.07
N PRO A 131 5.96 10.71 -14.91
CA PRO A 131 6.85 9.64 -14.50
C PRO A 131 6.09 8.31 -14.35
N ARG A 132 6.69 7.22 -14.82
CA ARG A 132 6.16 5.87 -14.67
C ARG A 132 7.09 5.08 -13.76
N VAL A 133 6.68 4.95 -12.51
CA VAL A 133 7.48 4.39 -11.42
C VAL A 133 7.06 2.95 -11.20
N ILE A 134 8.02 2.02 -11.22
CA ILE A 134 7.77 0.62 -10.86
C ILE A 134 8.61 0.25 -9.64
N ILE A 135 7.95 -0.35 -8.64
CA ILE A 135 8.56 -0.70 -7.37
C ILE A 135 8.78 -2.21 -7.35
N VAL A 136 10.04 -2.62 -7.20
CA VAL A 136 10.47 -4.02 -7.20
C VAL A 136 11.23 -4.33 -5.92
N GLY A 137 11.33 -5.62 -5.59
CA GLY A 137 11.98 -6.09 -4.37
C GLY A 137 11.26 -7.31 -3.80
N ASP A 138 11.90 -7.94 -2.82
CA ASP A 138 11.44 -9.20 -2.25
C ASP A 138 10.08 -9.09 -1.54
N SER A 139 9.52 -10.25 -1.21
CA SER A 139 8.32 -10.30 -0.36
C SER A 139 8.59 -9.59 0.97
N ASP A 140 7.60 -8.85 1.47
CA ASP A 140 7.70 -8.10 2.73
C ASP A 140 8.86 -7.08 2.77
N SER A 141 9.06 -6.36 1.66
CA SER A 141 9.93 -5.17 1.57
C SER A 141 9.18 -3.84 1.74
N GLY A 142 7.83 -3.87 1.75
CA GLY A 142 7.00 -2.66 1.90
C GLY A 142 6.63 -1.96 0.58
N LYS A 143 6.71 -2.66 -0.57
CA LYS A 143 6.42 -2.09 -1.90
C LYS A 143 5.04 -1.44 -2.00
N SER A 144 3.99 -2.16 -1.62
CA SER A 144 2.61 -1.65 -1.65
C SER A 144 2.42 -0.45 -0.71
N THR A 145 3.13 -0.43 0.43
CA THR A 145 3.14 0.71 1.36
C THR A 145 3.77 1.95 0.71
N LEU A 146 4.94 1.79 0.08
CA LEU A 146 5.60 2.87 -0.66
C LEU A 146 4.74 3.35 -1.85
N ALA A 147 4.10 2.42 -2.57
CA ALA A 147 3.19 2.76 -3.66
C ALA A 147 2.07 3.68 -3.15
N LYS A 148 1.38 3.29 -2.06
CA LYS A 148 0.31 4.09 -1.46
C LYS A 148 0.79 5.47 -1.00
N MET A 149 1.98 5.58 -0.39
CA MET A 149 2.54 6.88 -0.01
C MET A 149 2.80 7.80 -1.22
N LEU A 150 3.46 7.28 -2.27
CA LEU A 150 3.74 8.07 -3.48
C LEU A 150 2.45 8.49 -4.20
N LEU A 151 1.41 7.65 -4.17
CA LEU A 151 0.09 7.96 -4.72
C LEU A 151 -0.61 9.04 -3.89
N SER A 152 -0.67 8.87 -2.57
CA SER A 152 -1.36 9.80 -1.66
C SER A 152 -0.72 11.19 -1.67
N TRP A 153 0.61 11.28 -1.64
CA TRP A 153 1.29 12.57 -1.72
C TRP A 153 1.10 13.25 -3.07
N ALA A 154 1.11 12.49 -4.18
CA ALA A 154 0.80 13.04 -5.50
C ALA A 154 -0.65 13.54 -5.60
N ALA A 155 -1.61 12.81 -5.05
CA ALA A 155 -3.00 13.23 -4.98
C ALA A 155 -3.18 14.47 -4.08
N LYS A 156 -2.47 14.54 -2.95
CA LYS A 156 -2.41 15.73 -2.08
C LYS A 156 -1.90 16.97 -2.82
N ASP A 157 -0.95 16.79 -3.73
CA ASP A 157 -0.41 17.84 -4.59
C ASP A 157 -1.28 18.11 -5.84
N GLY A 158 -2.51 17.60 -5.90
CA GLY A 158 -3.47 17.84 -6.98
C GLY A 158 -3.21 17.07 -8.27
N CYS A 159 -2.30 16.08 -8.25
CA CYS A 159 -2.10 15.18 -9.37
C CYS A 159 -3.09 14.01 -9.32
N LYS A 160 -3.30 13.33 -10.45
CA LYS A 160 -4.16 12.15 -10.57
C LYS A 160 -3.36 10.94 -11.07
N PRO A 161 -2.37 10.45 -10.30
CA PRO A 161 -1.56 9.32 -10.72
C PRO A 161 -2.41 8.06 -10.88
N THR A 162 -2.01 7.20 -11.80
CA THR A 162 -2.60 5.86 -11.93
C THR A 162 -1.83 4.87 -11.08
N PHE A 163 -2.53 4.18 -10.19
CA PHE A 163 -1.98 3.00 -9.51
C PHE A 163 -2.16 1.77 -10.40
N VAL A 164 -1.09 0.98 -10.55
CA VAL A 164 -1.11 -0.29 -11.26
C VAL A 164 -0.64 -1.37 -10.29
N ASP A 165 -1.47 -2.37 -10.07
CA ASP A 165 -1.21 -3.50 -9.20
C ASP A 165 -0.99 -4.76 -10.03
N LEU A 166 0.26 -5.21 -10.12
CA LEU A 166 0.65 -6.45 -10.79
C LEU A 166 0.81 -7.61 -9.79
N ASN A 167 0.47 -7.41 -8.51
CA ASN A 167 0.62 -8.43 -7.47
C ASN A 167 -0.64 -9.29 -7.33
N ILE A 168 -0.76 -10.28 -8.20
CA ILE A 168 -1.85 -11.28 -8.17
C ILE A 168 -1.94 -12.07 -6.85
N GLY A 169 -0.87 -12.13 -6.05
CA GLY A 169 -0.85 -12.90 -4.80
C GLY A 169 -1.48 -12.17 -3.61
N GLN A 170 -1.37 -10.84 -3.57
CA GLN A 170 -1.86 -9.97 -2.51
C GLN A 170 -2.32 -8.64 -3.13
N SER A 171 -3.42 -8.66 -3.89
CA SER A 171 -3.90 -7.45 -4.54
C SER A 171 -4.27 -6.38 -3.51
N SER A 172 -3.87 -5.14 -3.82
CA SER A 172 -4.20 -3.94 -3.04
C SER A 172 -5.43 -3.20 -3.57
N ILE A 173 -5.86 -3.48 -4.80
CA ILE A 173 -7.05 -2.84 -5.41
C ILE A 173 -8.29 -3.66 -5.10
N THR A 174 -8.28 -4.96 -5.41
CA THR A 174 -9.48 -5.80 -5.32
C THR A 174 -9.14 -7.19 -4.81
N ILE A 175 -9.88 -8.22 -5.24
CA ILE A 175 -9.68 -9.61 -4.86
C ILE A 175 -8.33 -10.18 -5.35
N PRO A 176 -7.80 -11.23 -4.71
CA PRO A 176 -6.59 -11.89 -5.17
C PRO A 176 -6.76 -12.52 -6.55
N GLY A 177 -5.66 -12.69 -7.27
CA GLY A 177 -5.65 -13.26 -8.61
C GLY A 177 -6.02 -12.27 -9.70
N THR A 178 -5.91 -10.96 -9.44
CA THR A 178 -6.16 -9.91 -10.42
C THR A 178 -4.91 -9.11 -10.75
N ILE A 179 -4.85 -8.61 -11.97
CA ILE A 179 -3.98 -7.51 -12.38
C ILE A 179 -4.89 -6.32 -12.64
N ALA A 180 -4.64 -5.20 -11.98
CA ALA A 180 -5.59 -4.09 -11.96
C ALA A 180 -4.93 -2.72 -11.99
N ALA A 181 -5.70 -1.71 -12.38
CA ALA A 181 -5.29 -0.32 -12.27
C ALA A 181 -6.48 0.58 -11.88
N THR A 182 -6.19 1.66 -11.15
CA THR A 182 -7.18 2.67 -10.78
C THR A 182 -6.54 4.06 -10.73
N SER A 183 -7.30 5.11 -11.04
CA SER A 183 -6.83 6.47 -10.87
C SER A 183 -6.97 6.90 -9.41
N VAL A 184 -5.92 7.46 -8.84
CA VAL A 184 -5.92 7.97 -7.46
C VAL A 184 -6.04 9.48 -7.50
N GLU A 185 -7.25 10.00 -7.26
CA GLU A 185 -7.52 11.45 -7.29
C GLU A 185 -7.48 12.10 -5.90
N MET A 186 -7.60 11.30 -4.85
CA MET A 186 -7.55 11.73 -3.45
C MET A 186 -6.56 10.83 -2.69
N PRO A 187 -5.94 11.31 -1.60
CA PRO A 187 -5.11 10.47 -0.73
C PRO A 187 -5.84 9.19 -0.33
N VAL A 188 -5.09 8.07 -0.29
CA VAL A 188 -5.65 6.74 -0.01
C VAL A 188 -6.30 6.74 1.37
N ASP A 189 -7.55 6.29 1.48
CA ASP A 189 -8.20 6.23 2.78
C ASP A 189 -7.47 5.19 3.66
N PRO A 190 -7.06 5.55 4.89
CA PRO A 190 -6.27 4.66 5.73
C PRO A 190 -7.07 3.47 6.27
N VAL A 191 -8.41 3.54 6.24
CA VAL A 191 -9.33 2.48 6.68
C VAL A 191 -9.86 1.72 5.47
N GLU A 192 -10.47 2.44 4.52
CA GLU A 192 -11.17 1.86 3.35
C GLU A 192 -10.22 1.52 2.19
N GLY A 193 -9.04 2.13 2.15
CA GLY A 193 -8.04 1.90 1.11
C GLY A 193 -8.30 2.67 -0.18
N LEU A 194 -8.08 1.99 -1.31
CA LEU A 194 -8.17 2.61 -2.64
C LEU A 194 -9.61 2.59 -3.16
N PRO A 195 -10.06 3.65 -3.83
CA PRO A 195 -11.37 3.63 -4.46
C PRO A 195 -11.44 2.57 -5.58
N LEU A 196 -12.48 1.74 -5.53
CA LEU A 196 -12.79 0.73 -6.56
C LEU A 196 -13.51 1.30 -7.78
N HIS A 197 -14.03 2.53 -7.72
CA HIS A 197 -14.82 3.08 -8.81
C HIS A 197 -13.95 3.24 -10.07
N LYS A 198 -14.40 2.65 -11.19
CA LYS A 198 -13.72 2.68 -12.50
C LYS A 198 -12.33 2.03 -12.53
N ALA A 199 -12.03 1.08 -11.64
CA ALA A 199 -10.83 0.27 -11.78
C ALA A 199 -10.89 -0.62 -13.04
N LEU A 200 -9.79 -0.68 -13.79
CA LEU A 200 -9.56 -1.70 -14.81
C LEU A 200 -9.08 -2.96 -14.11
N VAL A 201 -9.77 -4.08 -14.31
CA VAL A 201 -9.47 -5.33 -13.60
C VAL A 201 -9.44 -6.49 -14.57
N HIS A 202 -8.29 -7.17 -14.65
CA HIS A 202 -8.09 -8.39 -15.41
C HIS A 202 -7.94 -9.56 -14.45
N TYR A 203 -8.84 -10.54 -14.53
CA TYR A 203 -8.81 -11.72 -13.66
C TYR A 203 -7.88 -12.79 -14.20
N PHE A 204 -6.78 -13.03 -13.50
CA PHE A 204 -5.80 -14.08 -13.80
C PHE A 204 -6.23 -15.44 -13.23
N GLY A 205 -6.96 -15.46 -12.11
CA GLY A 205 -7.55 -16.67 -11.53
C GLY A 205 -6.63 -17.51 -10.64
N HIS A 206 -5.36 -17.14 -10.50
CA HIS A 206 -4.41 -17.79 -9.61
C HIS A 206 -3.65 -16.78 -8.75
N THR A 207 -3.20 -17.19 -7.57
CA THR A 207 -2.35 -16.35 -6.72
C THR A 207 -0.86 -16.44 -7.06
N THR A 208 -0.50 -17.27 -8.04
CA THR A 208 0.89 -17.55 -8.42
C THR A 208 1.04 -17.55 -9.93
N ALA A 209 1.98 -16.75 -10.45
CA ALA A 209 2.12 -16.54 -11.90
C ALA A 209 2.59 -17.79 -12.66
N THR A 210 3.28 -18.72 -11.98
CA THR A 210 3.76 -19.98 -12.59
C THR A 210 2.64 -20.86 -13.12
N ASN A 211 1.41 -20.71 -12.63
CA ASN A 211 0.25 -21.44 -13.14
C ASN A 211 0.02 -21.17 -14.64
N ASN A 212 0.25 -19.93 -15.10
CA ASN A 212 0.17 -19.59 -16.51
C ASN A 212 0.96 -18.31 -16.83
N LEU A 213 2.27 -18.44 -17.03
CA LEU A 213 3.14 -17.29 -17.30
C LEU A 213 2.77 -16.54 -18.59
N LYS A 214 2.27 -17.25 -19.61
CA LYS A 214 1.83 -16.64 -20.87
C LYS A 214 0.62 -15.76 -20.66
N LEU A 215 -0.38 -16.26 -19.93
CA LEU A 215 -1.56 -15.50 -19.58
C LEU A 215 -1.20 -14.29 -18.70
N TYR A 216 -0.34 -14.46 -17.70
CA TYR A 216 0.11 -13.34 -16.87
C TYR A 216 0.71 -12.20 -17.73
N LYS A 217 1.64 -12.53 -18.63
CA LYS A 217 2.25 -11.55 -19.54
C LYS A 217 1.21 -10.90 -20.46
N TYR A 218 0.30 -11.69 -21.01
CA TYR A 218 -0.78 -11.20 -21.86
C TYR A 218 -1.67 -10.19 -21.11
N LEU A 219 -2.10 -10.49 -19.88
CA LEU A 219 -2.93 -9.59 -19.08
C LEU A 219 -2.19 -8.29 -18.71
N VAL A 220 -0.88 -8.36 -18.46
CA VAL A 220 -0.03 -7.17 -18.27
C VAL A 220 0.01 -6.29 -19.53
N GLU A 221 0.13 -6.90 -20.71
CA GLU A 221 0.13 -6.21 -22.00
C GLU A 221 -1.24 -5.59 -22.31
N GLU A 222 -2.33 -6.31 -22.07
CA GLU A 222 -3.69 -5.79 -22.25
C GLU A 222 -3.98 -4.60 -21.34
N LEU A 223 -3.63 -4.69 -20.05
CA LEU A 223 -3.79 -3.58 -19.11
C LEU A 223 -2.98 -2.34 -19.55
N ALA A 224 -1.73 -2.54 -19.97
CA ALA A 224 -0.90 -1.45 -20.47
C ALA A 224 -1.51 -0.80 -21.72
N ARG A 225 -2.06 -1.58 -22.65
CA ARG A 225 -2.73 -1.08 -23.85
C ARG A 225 -3.96 -0.23 -23.52
N GLU A 226 -4.79 -0.69 -22.58
CA GLU A 226 -5.97 0.05 -22.12
C GLU A 226 -5.59 1.37 -21.46
N LEU A 227 -4.54 1.37 -20.63
CA LEU A 227 -4.05 2.57 -19.97
C LEU A 227 -3.44 3.59 -20.95
N GLU A 228 -2.75 3.15 -22.01
CA GLU A 228 -2.32 4.05 -23.08
C GLU A 228 -3.51 4.66 -23.83
N ALA A 229 -4.56 3.89 -24.09
CA ALA A 229 -5.79 4.40 -24.69
C ALA A 229 -6.48 5.43 -23.78
N GLU A 230 -6.54 5.18 -22.47
CA GLU A 230 -7.04 6.16 -21.50
C GLU A 230 -6.18 7.44 -21.49
N PHE A 231 -4.85 7.30 -21.48
CA PHE A 231 -3.92 8.43 -21.45
C PHE A 231 -3.91 9.25 -22.73
N ALA A 232 -4.26 8.68 -23.88
CA ALA A 232 -4.51 9.42 -25.11
C ALA A 232 -5.60 10.47 -24.94
N ILE A 233 -6.63 10.15 -24.15
CA ILE A 233 -7.82 10.98 -23.94
C ILE A 233 -7.67 11.86 -22.69
N LYS A 234 -7.16 11.30 -21.58
CA LYS A 234 -7.03 11.94 -20.27
C LYS A 234 -5.62 12.49 -20.04
N ALA A 235 -5.34 13.68 -20.58
CA ALA A 235 -4.01 14.31 -20.49
C ALA A 235 -3.55 14.57 -19.04
N GLU A 236 -4.47 14.81 -18.11
CA GLU A 236 -4.16 15.04 -16.69
C GLU A 236 -3.59 13.77 -16.01
N SER A 237 -4.26 12.62 -16.19
CA SER A 237 -3.77 11.33 -15.70
C SER A 237 -2.44 10.95 -16.35
N ARG A 238 -2.31 11.20 -17.66
CA ARG A 238 -1.04 10.99 -18.39
C ARG A 238 0.12 11.78 -17.81
N ARG A 239 -0.07 13.08 -17.54
CA ARG A 239 0.95 13.97 -16.94
C ARG A 239 1.26 13.62 -15.49
N SER A 240 0.27 13.08 -14.77
CA SER A 240 0.43 12.64 -13.39
C SER A 240 1.26 11.35 -13.27
N GLY A 241 1.24 10.53 -14.32
CA GLY A 241 2.07 9.34 -14.43
C GLY A 241 1.48 8.12 -13.72
N MET A 242 2.34 7.15 -13.43
CA MET A 242 1.95 5.84 -12.90
C MET A 242 2.83 5.43 -11.72
N VAL A 243 2.25 4.72 -10.77
CA VAL A 243 2.97 3.96 -9.74
C VAL A 243 2.56 2.50 -9.84
N ILE A 244 3.53 1.62 -10.07
CA ILE A 244 3.32 0.21 -10.40
C ILE A 244 3.89 -0.65 -9.26
N ASP A 245 3.03 -1.37 -8.56
CA ASP A 245 3.41 -2.36 -7.54
C ASP A 245 3.55 -3.75 -8.18
N THR A 246 4.53 -4.54 -7.72
CA THR A 246 4.84 -5.86 -8.29
C THR A 246 4.79 -6.96 -7.24
N MET A 247 4.73 -8.21 -7.72
CA MET A 247 4.97 -9.38 -6.87
C MET A 247 6.35 -9.31 -6.20
N GLY A 248 6.47 -9.94 -5.03
CA GLY A 248 7.74 -10.12 -4.32
C GLY A 248 8.55 -11.31 -4.85
N TRP A 249 8.79 -11.37 -6.17
CA TRP A 249 9.51 -12.45 -6.84
C TRP A 249 10.57 -11.87 -7.79
N THR A 250 11.80 -11.82 -7.31
CA THR A 250 12.91 -11.04 -7.90
C THR A 250 13.92 -11.88 -8.69
N SER A 251 13.85 -13.21 -8.60
CA SER A 251 14.82 -14.12 -9.19
C SER A 251 14.22 -15.05 -10.25
N GLY A 252 15.07 -15.62 -11.12
CA GLY A 252 14.66 -16.61 -12.12
C GLY A 252 13.53 -16.12 -13.05
N LEU A 253 12.42 -16.84 -13.07
CA LEU A 253 11.23 -16.45 -13.85
C LEU A 253 10.60 -15.14 -13.35
N GLY A 254 10.65 -14.88 -12.04
CA GLY A 254 10.18 -13.62 -11.46
C GLY A 254 10.92 -12.42 -12.02
N TYR A 255 12.26 -12.50 -12.08
CA TYR A 255 13.09 -11.48 -12.73
C TYR A 255 12.69 -11.24 -14.19
N GLN A 256 12.39 -12.29 -14.95
CA GLN A 256 11.92 -12.15 -16.33
C GLN A 256 10.56 -11.44 -16.43
N LEU A 257 9.67 -11.67 -15.47
CA LEU A 257 8.38 -10.95 -15.38
C LEU A 257 8.59 -9.48 -15.02
N LEU A 258 9.55 -9.15 -14.13
CA LEU A 258 9.92 -7.76 -13.83
C LEU A 258 10.45 -7.05 -15.08
N LEU A 259 11.39 -7.67 -15.81
CA LEU A 259 11.91 -7.11 -17.07
C LEU A 259 10.81 -6.90 -18.11
N HIS A 260 9.84 -7.81 -18.18
CA HIS A 260 8.68 -7.68 -19.05
C HIS A 260 7.83 -6.48 -18.63
N ALA A 261 7.41 -6.39 -17.36
CA ALA A 261 6.60 -5.27 -16.87
C ALA A 261 7.28 -3.90 -17.05
N ILE A 262 8.58 -3.78 -16.74
CA ILE A 262 9.36 -2.54 -16.92
C ILE A 262 9.29 -2.06 -18.38
N ARG A 263 9.41 -2.99 -19.34
CA ARG A 263 9.35 -2.68 -20.78
C ARG A 263 7.93 -2.37 -21.23
N THR A 264 6.96 -3.20 -20.83
CA THR A 264 5.56 -3.07 -21.24
C THR A 264 4.95 -1.75 -20.80
N PHE A 265 5.24 -1.30 -19.57
CA PHE A 265 4.76 -0.01 -19.08
C PHE A 265 5.67 1.17 -19.44
N ASN A 266 6.78 0.97 -20.14
CA ASN A 266 7.79 1.99 -20.42
C ASN A 266 8.20 2.77 -19.14
N ALA A 267 8.53 2.04 -18.07
CA ALA A 267 8.87 2.65 -16.79
C ALA A 267 10.08 3.58 -16.92
N SER A 268 10.00 4.78 -16.32
CA SER A 268 11.08 5.77 -16.30
C SER A 268 11.94 5.67 -15.04
N LEU A 269 11.39 5.11 -13.97
CA LEU A 269 12.07 4.89 -12.70
C LEU A 269 11.73 3.50 -12.16
N VAL A 270 12.76 2.71 -11.85
CA VAL A 270 12.67 1.44 -11.13
C VAL A 270 13.19 1.67 -9.72
N ILE A 271 12.32 1.54 -8.73
CA ILE A 271 12.69 1.59 -7.31
C ILE A 271 12.92 0.17 -6.83
N VAL A 272 14.15 -0.16 -6.47
CA VAL A 272 14.49 -1.42 -5.80
C VAL A 272 14.40 -1.19 -4.30
N LEU A 273 13.49 -1.88 -3.63
CA LEU A 273 13.21 -1.69 -2.21
C LEU A 273 13.77 -2.84 -1.38
N GLY A 274 14.63 -2.51 -0.41
CA GLY A 274 15.27 -3.49 0.48
C GLY A 274 16.79 -3.60 0.35
N GLN A 275 17.45 -2.67 -0.35
CA GLN A 275 18.90 -2.70 -0.59
C GLN A 275 19.43 -3.96 -1.32
N GLU A 276 18.62 -4.54 -2.22
CA GLU A 276 18.98 -5.71 -3.03
C GLU A 276 20.08 -5.40 -4.08
N THR A 277 21.35 -5.44 -3.67
CA THR A 277 22.49 -5.03 -4.51
C THR A 277 22.64 -5.85 -5.79
N GLU A 278 22.37 -7.16 -5.73
CA GLU A 278 22.41 -8.06 -6.90
C GLU A 278 21.33 -7.68 -7.91
N LEU A 279 20.09 -7.48 -7.45
CA LEU A 279 18.98 -7.05 -8.31
C LEU A 279 19.26 -5.69 -8.95
N VAL A 280 19.83 -4.74 -8.20
CA VAL A 280 20.26 -3.44 -8.73
C VAL A 280 21.31 -3.61 -9.83
N TYR A 281 22.32 -4.46 -9.61
CA TYR A 281 23.35 -4.73 -10.61
C TYR A 281 22.76 -5.34 -11.89
N ASP A 282 21.90 -6.34 -11.75
CA ASP A 282 21.26 -7.02 -12.89
C ASP A 282 20.35 -6.09 -13.68
N LEU A 283 19.56 -5.26 -13.01
CA LEU A 283 18.73 -4.24 -13.66
C LEU A 283 19.58 -3.20 -14.39
N ASN A 284 20.67 -2.73 -13.78
CA ASN A 284 21.58 -1.77 -14.42
C ASN A 284 22.21 -2.38 -15.67
N LYS A 285 22.57 -3.66 -15.63
CA LYS A 285 23.08 -4.40 -16.78
C LYS A 285 22.00 -4.53 -17.87
N ALA A 286 20.78 -4.90 -17.51
CA ALA A 286 19.68 -5.11 -18.45
C ALA A 286 19.20 -3.83 -19.14
N PHE A 287 19.30 -2.68 -18.46
CA PHE A 287 18.85 -1.38 -18.96
C PHE A 287 19.98 -0.40 -19.27
N LYS A 288 21.25 -0.86 -19.29
CA LYS A 288 22.46 -0.04 -19.54
C LYS A 288 22.36 0.92 -20.72
N PHE A 289 21.70 0.50 -21.80
CA PHE A 289 21.56 1.30 -23.03
C PHE A 289 20.26 2.11 -23.11
N LYS A 290 19.38 2.00 -22.12
CA LYS A 290 18.10 2.72 -22.04
C LYS A 290 18.26 3.95 -21.15
N LYS A 291 18.68 5.07 -21.76
CA LYS A 291 18.92 6.35 -21.05
C LYS A 291 17.72 6.92 -20.28
N ASN A 292 16.51 6.45 -20.59
CA ASN A 292 15.27 6.94 -19.98
C ASN A 292 14.82 6.14 -18.75
N VAL A 293 15.54 5.07 -18.38
CA VAL A 293 15.21 4.24 -17.21
C VAL A 293 16.24 4.49 -16.12
N GLN A 294 15.80 5.09 -15.02
CA GLN A 294 16.62 5.25 -13.81
C GLN A 294 16.38 4.10 -12.84
N ILE A 295 17.42 3.66 -12.16
CA ILE A 295 17.32 2.63 -11.12
C ILE A 295 17.74 3.29 -9.80
N LEU A 296 16.85 3.27 -8.82
CA LEU A 296 17.05 3.83 -7.49
C LEU A 296 16.92 2.73 -6.45
N ASN A 297 17.93 2.60 -5.59
CA ASN A 297 17.91 1.65 -4.49
C ASN A 297 17.48 2.37 -3.20
N LEU A 298 16.45 1.85 -2.53
CA LEU A 298 15.92 2.40 -1.28
C LEU A 298 15.92 1.35 -0.18
N GLU A 299 16.09 1.83 1.05
CA GLU A 299 15.89 1.03 2.25
C GLU A 299 14.40 0.68 2.42
N ARG A 300 14.13 -0.56 2.83
CA ARG A 300 12.82 -0.93 3.36
C ARG A 300 12.66 -0.37 4.76
N SER A 301 11.42 -0.08 5.17
CA SER A 301 11.16 0.25 6.57
C SER A 301 11.46 -0.94 7.48
N SER A 302 12.11 -0.69 8.63
CA SER A 302 12.27 -1.70 9.68
C SER A 302 10.93 -2.12 10.31
N GLY A 303 9.85 -1.40 9.99
CA GLY A 303 8.48 -1.73 10.39
C GLY A 303 7.75 -2.64 9.42
N VAL A 304 8.41 -3.16 8.39
CA VAL A 304 7.79 -4.15 7.52
C VAL A 304 7.81 -5.51 8.20
N PHE A 305 6.63 -6.11 8.33
CA PHE A 305 6.46 -7.39 8.99
C PHE A 305 6.53 -8.55 8.01
N SER A 306 7.28 -9.58 8.39
CA SER A 306 7.32 -10.85 7.66
C SER A 306 5.98 -11.56 7.79
N ARG A 307 5.38 -11.93 6.65
CA ARG A 307 4.09 -12.60 6.59
C ARG A 307 4.27 -14.05 6.17
N TYR A 308 3.98 -14.96 7.09
CA TYR A 308 3.94 -16.40 6.82
C TYR A 308 2.76 -16.76 5.89
N SER A 309 2.82 -17.95 5.29
CA SER A 309 1.88 -18.41 4.27
C SER A 309 0.41 -18.34 4.73
N ASP A 310 0.14 -18.80 5.95
CA ASP A 310 -1.22 -18.82 6.49
C ASP A 310 -1.78 -17.42 6.73
N PHE A 311 -0.95 -16.48 7.23
CA PHE A 311 -1.35 -15.08 7.36
C PHE A 311 -1.72 -14.47 6.02
N ARG A 312 -0.93 -14.72 4.96
CA ARG A 312 -1.27 -14.26 3.61
C ARG A 312 -2.57 -14.87 3.10
N LYS A 313 -2.85 -16.13 3.45
CA LYS A 313 -4.09 -16.82 3.07
C LYS A 313 -5.29 -16.22 3.79
N MET A 314 -5.13 -15.87 5.06
CA MET A 314 -6.13 -15.15 5.84
C MET A 314 -6.41 -13.76 5.26
N LEU A 315 -5.37 -12.98 4.92
CA LEU A 315 -5.53 -11.68 4.26
C LEU A 315 -6.27 -11.77 2.92
N ARG A 316 -6.01 -12.82 2.11
CA ARG A 316 -6.74 -13.08 0.87
C ARG A 316 -8.22 -13.35 1.10
N ASN A 317 -8.54 -14.17 2.10
CA ASN A 317 -9.92 -14.46 2.44
C ASN A 317 -10.64 -13.21 2.95
N ASN A 318 -9.96 -12.40 3.77
CA ASN A 318 -10.48 -11.14 4.28
C ASN A 318 -10.75 -10.14 3.15
N SER A 319 -9.85 -10.01 2.17
CA SER A 319 -10.07 -9.09 1.05
C SER A 319 -11.27 -9.49 0.19
N ILE A 320 -11.54 -10.79 0.03
CA ILE A 320 -12.77 -11.25 -0.63
C ILE A 320 -14.00 -10.84 0.19
N GLN A 321 -13.98 -11.03 1.51
CA GLN A 321 -15.12 -10.63 2.36
C GLN A 321 -15.42 -9.14 2.24
N VAL A 322 -14.41 -8.28 2.40
CA VAL A 322 -14.55 -6.82 2.35
C VAL A 322 -15.01 -6.31 0.98
N ASN A 323 -14.68 -6.98 -0.12
CA ASN A 323 -15.10 -6.54 -1.45
C ASN A 323 -16.55 -6.91 -1.80
N TYR A 324 -17.16 -7.88 -1.10
CA TYR A 324 -18.48 -8.42 -1.45
C TYR A 324 -19.55 -8.27 -0.37
N PHE A 325 -19.17 -8.01 0.88
CA PHE A 325 -20.06 -7.90 2.05
C PHE A 325 -19.75 -6.65 2.85
#